data_AF-A0A0N4WIX9-F1
#
_entry.id   AF-A0A0N4WIX9-F1
#
_cell.length_a   1.000
_cell.length_b   1.000
_cell.length_c   1.000
_cell.angle_alpha   90.00
_cell.angle_beta   90.00
_cell.angle_gamma   90.00
#
_symmetry.space_group_name_H-M   'P 1'
#
loop_
_entity.id
_entity.type
_entity.pdbx_description
1 polymer ?
#
loop_
_entity_poly.entity_id
_entity_poly.type
_entity_poly.pdbx_seq_one_letter_code
_entity_poly.pdbx_strand_id
1 'polypeptide(L)'
;MAARLSHSIYVALRHKVNNKNVVIFSVFGISLNWIEATKVEKLHGVLIKNRVVQIRRIVVEIPATVRFGYVKTSDINPVDYETRGITKAELGCHMWWHGPSFIRHDPETWSEASRLFTLLTEESEEQVCLVAKAAEEPSTILDCLDTVG
;
A
#
# COMPACT_ATOMS: atom_id res chain seq x y z
N MET A 1 6.10 -7.16 -9.25
CA MET A 1 7.54 -6.92 -9.46
C MET A 1 8.09 -5.89 -8.47
N ALA A 2 7.38 -4.79 -8.22
CA ALA A 2 7.79 -3.75 -7.27
C ALA A 2 8.27 -4.26 -5.89
N ALA A 3 7.57 -5.21 -5.26
CA ALA A 3 7.98 -5.77 -3.97
C ALA A 3 9.38 -6.44 -4.02
N ARG A 4 9.65 -7.26 -5.05
CA ARG A 4 10.97 -7.90 -5.22
C ARG A 4 12.07 -6.87 -5.43
N LEU A 5 11.82 -5.89 -6.29
CA LEU A 5 12.78 -4.81 -6.53
C LEU A 5 13.05 -4.01 -5.25
N SER A 6 12.00 -3.68 -4.50
CA SER A 6 12.11 -2.97 -3.23
C SER A 6 12.96 -3.74 -2.21
N HIS A 7 12.74 -5.06 -2.10
CA HIS A 7 13.56 -5.92 -1.27
C HIS A 7 15.03 -5.94 -1.73
N SER A 8 15.30 -6.12 -3.03
CA SER A 8 16.67 -6.10 -3.56
C SER A 8 17.39 -4.76 -3.30
N ILE A 9 16.69 -3.64 -3.52
CA ILE A 9 17.22 -2.30 -3.24
C ILE A 9 17.48 -2.13 -1.74
N TYR A 10 16.53 -2.56 -0.90
CA TYR A 10 16.69 -2.50 0.55
C TYR A 10 17.93 -3.28 1.01
N VAL A 11 18.07 -4.54 0.58
CA VAL A 11 19.23 -5.38 0.92
C VAL A 11 20.54 -4.74 0.46
N ALA A 12 20.58 -4.16 -0.74
CA ALA A 12 21.77 -3.49 -1.25
C ALA A 12 22.15 -2.23 -0.46
N LEU A 13 21.16 -1.52 0.08
CA LEU A 13 21.34 -0.21 0.70
C LEU A 13 21.33 -0.22 2.24
N ARG A 14 20.88 -1.30 2.89
CA ARG A 14 20.66 -1.36 4.35
C ARG A 14 21.88 -1.03 5.22
N HIS A 15 23.10 -1.20 4.68
CA HIS A 15 24.35 -0.88 5.39
C HIS A 15 24.82 0.56 5.17
N LYS A 16 24.22 1.29 4.22
CA LYS A 16 24.59 2.66 3.84
C LYS A 16 23.55 3.69 4.25
N VAL A 17 22.30 3.28 4.38
CA VAL A 17 21.19 4.15 4.76
C VAL A 17 20.35 3.46 5.82
N ASN A 18 20.00 4.21 6.86
CA ASN A 18 19.10 3.76 7.92
C ASN A 18 17.64 3.86 7.45
N ASN A 19 17.28 3.04 6.46
CA ASN A 19 15.96 3.06 5.85
C ASN A 19 14.95 2.38 6.78
N LYS A 20 14.20 3.18 7.54
CA LYS A 20 13.13 2.70 8.41
C LYS A 20 11.80 2.53 7.69
N ASN A 21 11.66 3.12 6.50
CA ASN A 21 10.42 3.16 5.75
C ASN A 21 10.68 2.84 4.27
N VAL A 22 9.84 1.99 3.70
CA VAL A 22 9.77 1.69 2.26
C VAL A 22 8.34 1.99 1.81
N VAL A 23 8.18 2.78 0.75
CA VAL A 23 6.86 3.06 0.18
C VAL A 23 6.82 2.60 -1.26
N ILE A 24 5.78 1.82 -1.61
CA ILE A 24 5.53 1.32 -2.96
C ILE A 24 4.26 1.95 -3.50
N PHE A 25 4.40 2.77 -4.55
CA PHE A 25 3.26 3.39 -5.22
C PHE A 25 2.71 2.54 -6.38
N SER A 26 1.41 2.60 -6.59
CA SER A 26 0.70 2.01 -7.72
C SER A 26 -0.33 2.99 -8.29
N VAL A 27 -0.46 3.00 -9.62
CA VAL A 27 -1.55 3.70 -10.33
C VAL A 27 -2.83 2.87 -10.45
N PHE A 28 -2.79 1.59 -10.06
CA PHE A 28 -3.93 0.69 -10.16
C PHE A 28 -4.54 0.46 -8.78
N GLY A 29 -5.60 1.21 -8.48
CA GLY A 29 -6.35 1.08 -7.22
C GLY A 29 -6.90 -0.33 -6.98
N ILE A 30 -7.28 -1.04 -8.04
CA ILE A 30 -7.74 -2.44 -7.92
C ILE A 30 -6.64 -3.37 -7.40
N SER A 31 -5.39 -3.19 -7.83
CA SER A 31 -4.27 -3.98 -7.35
C SER A 31 -3.95 -3.68 -5.89
N LEU A 32 -4.09 -2.41 -5.47
CA LEU A 32 -3.95 -2.01 -4.07
C LEU A 32 -5.04 -2.66 -3.20
N ASN A 33 -6.29 -2.64 -3.65
CA ASN A 33 -7.40 -3.29 -2.93
C ASN A 33 -7.17 -4.80 -2.76
N TRP A 34 -6.59 -5.49 -3.75
CA TRP A 34 -6.23 -6.92 -3.60
C TRP A 34 -5.11 -7.16 -2.59
N ILE A 35 -4.12 -6.25 -2.55
CA ILE A 35 -2.99 -6.34 -1.61
C ILE A 35 -3.48 -6.08 -0.18
N GLU A 36 -4.34 -5.08 0.00
CA GLU A 36 -4.96 -4.67 1.27
C GLU A 36 -5.97 -5.70 1.82
N ALA A 37 -6.57 -6.52 0.95
CA ALA A 37 -7.63 -7.46 1.34
C ALA A 37 -7.21 -8.41 2.46
N THR A 38 -7.85 -8.33 3.64
CA THR A 38 -7.52 -9.15 4.81
C THR A 38 -7.51 -10.65 4.48
N LYS A 39 -8.51 -11.10 3.72
CA LYS A 39 -8.77 -12.51 3.38
C LYS A 39 -8.37 -12.83 1.94
N VAL A 40 -7.12 -13.27 1.74
CA VAL A 40 -6.57 -13.61 0.41
C VAL A 40 -7.34 -14.75 -0.25
N GLU A 41 -7.90 -15.67 0.54
CA GLU A 41 -8.72 -16.79 0.09
C GLU A 41 -10.01 -16.34 -0.62
N LYS A 42 -10.52 -15.15 -0.28
CA LYS A 42 -11.69 -14.55 -0.91
C LYS A 42 -11.40 -13.84 -2.23
N LEU A 43 -10.13 -13.62 -2.58
CA LEU A 43 -9.79 -13.04 -3.87
C LEU A 43 -10.18 -13.97 -5.01
N HIS A 44 -10.58 -13.42 -6.15
CA HIS A 44 -10.89 -14.21 -7.33
C HIS A 44 -9.61 -14.48 -8.14
N GLY A 45 -9.46 -15.69 -8.66
CA GLY A 45 -8.36 -16.08 -9.54
C GLY A 45 -7.08 -16.53 -8.82
N VAL A 46 -6.60 -17.73 -9.18
CA VAL A 46 -5.40 -18.35 -8.59
C VAL A 46 -4.14 -17.50 -8.79
N LEU A 47 -4.01 -16.85 -9.95
CA LEU A 47 -2.85 -16.01 -10.25
C LEU A 47 -2.78 -14.75 -9.38
N ILE A 48 -3.94 -14.14 -9.08
CA ILE A 48 -4.02 -12.97 -8.19
C ILE A 48 -3.66 -13.40 -6.77
N LYS A 49 -4.25 -14.49 -6.27
CA LYS A 49 -3.92 -15.06 -4.96
C LYS A 49 -2.43 -15.32 -4.82
N ASN A 50 -1.84 -16.07 -5.75
CA ASN A 50 -0.42 -16.40 -5.74
C ASN A 50 0.46 -15.14 -5.74
N ARG A 51 0.05 -14.10 -6.45
CA ARG A 51 0.78 -12.84 -6.49
C ARG A 51 0.68 -12.07 -5.16
N VAL A 52 -0.50 -12.00 -4.55
CA VAL A 52 -0.71 -11.32 -3.26
C VAL A 52 0.06 -12.04 -2.15
N VAL A 53 -0.02 -13.37 -2.07
CA VAL A 53 0.76 -14.19 -1.12
C VAL A 53 2.25 -13.92 -1.27
N GLN A 54 2.76 -13.90 -2.51
CA GLN A 54 4.16 -13.60 -2.76
C GLN A 54 4.56 -12.18 -2.33
N ILE A 55 3.73 -11.17 -2.61
CA ILE A 55 3.98 -9.78 -2.21
C ILE A 55 4.08 -9.71 -0.68
N ARG A 56 3.11 -10.30 0.03
CA ARG A 56 3.08 -10.35 1.50
C ARG A 56 4.34 -11.00 2.07
N ARG A 57 4.74 -12.16 1.53
CA ARG A 57 5.96 -12.85 1.96
C ARG A 57 7.21 -11.97 1.83
N ILE A 58 7.38 -11.31 0.69
CA ILE A 58 8.53 -10.42 0.46
C ILE A 58 8.49 -9.21 1.40
N VAL A 59 7.31 -8.67 1.70
CA VAL A 59 7.15 -7.53 2.61
C VAL A 59 7.63 -7.88 4.01
N VAL A 60 7.31 -9.09 4.50
CA VAL A 60 7.79 -9.58 5.81
C VAL A 60 9.31 -9.74 5.85
N GLU A 61 9.94 -10.06 4.72
CA GLU A 61 11.40 -10.20 4.62
C GLU A 61 12.14 -8.83 4.67
N ILE A 62 11.45 -7.71 4.52
CA ILE A 62 12.03 -6.36 4.60
C ILE A 62 11.94 -5.88 6.06
N PRO A 63 13.06 -5.73 6.80
CA PRO A 63 13.05 -5.23 8.18
C PRO A 63 12.89 -3.70 8.25
N ALA A 64 11.81 -3.19 7.65
CA ALA A 64 11.39 -1.80 7.65
C ALA A 64 9.87 -1.73 7.49
N THR A 65 9.26 -0.61 7.88
CA THR A 65 7.84 -0.39 7.63
C THR A 65 7.59 -0.26 6.13
N VAL A 66 6.89 -1.23 5.54
CA VAL A 66 6.51 -1.20 4.13
C VAL A 66 5.08 -0.69 3.98
N ARG A 67 4.93 0.45 3.31
CA ARG A 67 3.64 1.04 2.96
C ARG A 67 3.36 0.91 1.47
N PHE A 68 2.08 0.79 1.14
CA PHE A 68 1.56 0.84 -0.21
C PHE A 68 0.75 2.11 -0.38
N GLY A 69 0.85 2.75 -1.54
CA GLY A 69 0.14 3.98 -1.83
C GLY A 69 -0.39 4.03 -3.25
N TYR A 70 -1.44 4.81 -3.43
CA TYR A 70 -1.94 5.21 -4.73
C TYR A 70 -1.22 6.47 -5.22
N VAL A 71 -0.94 6.52 -6.52
CA VAL A 71 -0.53 7.74 -7.21
C VAL A 71 -1.42 7.91 -8.44
N LYS A 72 -1.85 9.14 -8.73
CA LYS A 72 -2.66 9.40 -9.92
C LYS A 72 -1.79 9.25 -11.17
N THR A 73 -2.39 8.71 -12.24
CA THR A 73 -1.79 8.57 -13.57
C THR A 73 -1.49 9.92 -14.23
N SER A 74 -2.21 10.99 -13.87
CA SER A 74 -2.01 12.32 -14.44
C SER A 74 -0.70 12.94 -13.96
N ASP A 75 0.29 13.01 -14.85
CA ASP A 75 1.56 13.76 -14.79
C ASP A 75 2.40 13.62 -13.52
N ILE A 76 2.11 12.65 -12.66
CA ILE A 76 2.79 12.47 -11.36
C ILE A 76 3.37 11.06 -11.27
N ASN A 77 2.93 10.11 -12.09
CA ASN A 77 3.53 8.78 -12.13
C ASN A 77 4.66 8.74 -13.17
N PRO A 78 5.94 8.67 -12.76
CA PRO A 78 7.06 8.64 -13.69
C PRO A 78 7.03 7.43 -14.65
N VAL A 79 6.36 6.33 -14.27
CA VAL A 79 6.22 5.12 -15.11
C VAL A 79 5.35 5.37 -16.36
N ASP A 80 4.42 6.33 -16.31
CA ASP A 80 3.56 6.61 -17.47
C ASP A 80 4.37 7.24 -18.62
N TYR A 81 5.39 8.02 -18.30
CA TYR A 81 6.29 8.59 -19.30
C TYR A 81 7.22 7.54 -19.92
N GLU A 82 7.65 6.54 -19.15
CA GLU A 82 8.42 5.42 -19.68
C GLU A 82 7.58 4.60 -20.67
N THR A 83 6.33 4.28 -20.30
CA THR A 83 5.46 3.42 -21.12
C THR A 83 4.89 4.11 -22.37
N ARG A 84 4.73 5.44 -22.34
CA ARG A 84 4.31 6.25 -23.50
C ARG A 84 5.47 6.65 -24.41
N GLY A 85 6.70 6.50 -23.93
CA GLY A 85 7.90 6.98 -24.60
C GLY A 85 8.22 8.42 -24.23
N ILE A 86 9.49 8.66 -23.89
CA ILE A 86 10.06 9.97 -23.60
C ILE A 86 11.30 10.16 -24.47
N THR A 87 11.47 11.36 -25.05
CA THR A 87 12.65 11.63 -25.87
C THR A 87 13.89 11.84 -25.00
N LYS A 88 15.09 11.67 -25.58
CA LYS A 88 16.35 11.93 -24.88
C LYS A 88 16.44 13.37 -24.33
N ALA A 89 15.89 14.33 -25.06
CA ALA A 89 15.89 15.73 -24.65
C ALA A 89 14.99 15.96 -23.43
N GLU A 90 13.79 15.40 -23.44
CA GLU A 90 12.84 15.49 -22.31
C GLU A 90 13.37 14.76 -21.08
N LEU A 91 14.07 13.63 -21.25
CA LEU A 91 14.60 12.83 -20.16
C LEU A 91 15.64 13.58 -19.30
N GLY A 92 16.38 14.55 -19.86
CA GLY A 92 17.52 15.18 -19.18
C GLY A 92 17.18 15.87 -17.85
N CYS A 93 16.00 16.48 -17.75
CA CYS A 93 15.50 17.15 -16.54
C CYS A 93 14.17 16.55 -16.04
N HIS A 94 13.84 15.33 -16.47
CA HIS A 94 12.52 14.76 -16.23
C HIS A 94 12.32 14.31 -14.78
N MET A 95 11.06 14.30 -14.32
CA MET A 95 10.69 13.77 -13.01
C MET A 95 11.04 12.29 -12.81
N TRP A 96 11.39 11.57 -13.88
CA TRP A 96 11.90 10.20 -13.80
C TRP A 96 13.09 10.09 -12.83
N TRP A 97 13.99 11.07 -12.86
CA TRP A 97 15.23 11.04 -12.05
C TRP A 97 15.03 11.45 -10.61
N HIS A 98 14.03 12.30 -10.36
CA HIS A 98 13.87 12.94 -9.05
C HIS A 98 12.57 12.57 -8.34
N GLY A 99 11.71 11.81 -9.02
CA GLY A 99 10.34 11.52 -8.62
C GLY A 99 9.46 12.77 -8.54
N PRO A 100 8.20 12.58 -8.12
CA PRO A 100 7.30 13.67 -7.77
C PRO A 100 7.87 14.57 -6.67
N SER A 101 7.49 15.84 -6.64
CA SER A 101 7.93 16.74 -5.57
C SER A 101 7.45 16.27 -4.19
N PHE A 102 6.23 15.74 -4.10
CA PHE A 102 5.62 15.40 -2.81
C PHE A 102 6.38 14.32 -2.04
N ILE A 103 7.06 13.39 -2.73
CA ILE A 103 7.82 12.31 -2.06
C ILE A 103 9.06 12.82 -1.32
N ARG A 104 9.42 14.10 -1.49
CA ARG A 104 10.50 14.76 -0.73
C ARG A 104 10.03 15.33 0.60
N HIS A 105 8.72 15.43 0.81
CA HIS A 105 8.12 15.84 2.08
C HIS A 105 7.88 14.63 2.97
N ASP A 106 7.60 14.89 4.25
CA ASP A 106 7.26 13.85 5.22
C ASP A 106 6.06 13.02 4.71
N PRO A 107 6.15 11.67 4.69
CA PRO A 107 5.04 10.83 4.29
C PRO A 107 3.71 11.09 5.00
N GLU A 108 3.74 11.59 6.23
CA GLU A 108 2.52 11.94 6.98
C GLU A 108 1.87 13.23 6.46
N THR A 109 2.57 14.00 5.61
CA THR A 109 2.04 15.20 4.96
C THR A 109 1.55 14.93 3.54
N TRP A 110 1.69 13.70 3.04
CA TRP A 110 1.19 13.34 1.71
C TRP A 110 -0.33 13.39 1.68
N SER A 111 -0.88 13.66 0.49
CA SER A 111 -2.33 13.78 0.31
C SER A 111 -3.06 12.50 0.75
N GLU A 112 -4.22 12.64 1.37
CA GLU A 112 -5.13 11.51 1.65
C GLU A 112 -5.46 10.71 0.39
N ALA A 113 -5.44 11.36 -0.78
CA ALA A 113 -5.61 10.70 -2.07
C ALA A 113 -4.54 9.63 -2.34
N SER A 114 -3.38 9.69 -1.68
CA SER A 114 -2.34 8.67 -1.74
C SER A 114 -2.72 7.37 -1.04
N ARG A 115 -3.79 7.33 -0.24
CA ARG A 115 -4.34 6.11 0.38
C ARG A 115 -3.25 5.19 0.94
N LEU A 116 -2.36 5.73 1.77
CA LEU A 116 -1.27 4.95 2.34
C LEU A 116 -1.83 3.90 3.29
N PHE A 117 -1.38 2.66 3.15
CA PHE A 117 -1.67 1.60 4.09
C PHE A 117 -0.44 0.72 4.32
N THR A 118 -0.37 0.11 5.50
CA THR A 118 0.65 -0.87 5.87
C THR A 118 0.00 -2.25 5.85
N LEU A 119 0.74 -3.26 5.39
CA LEU A 119 0.28 -4.64 5.56
C LEU A 119 0.50 -5.08 7.00
N LEU A 120 -0.58 -5.43 7.69
CA LEU A 120 -0.53 -6.10 8.97
C LEU A 120 0.06 -7.51 8.74
N THR A 121 1.20 -7.79 9.36
CA THR A 121 1.74 -9.16 9.41
C THR A 121 0.86 -9.97 10.35
N GLU A 122 0.69 -11.27 10.11
CA GLU A 122 -0.17 -12.15 10.92
C GLU A 122 0.18 -12.13 12.44
N GLU A 123 1.40 -11.76 12.82
CA GLU A 123 1.78 -11.50 14.23
C GLU A 123 1.02 -10.32 14.88
N SER A 124 0.44 -9.41 14.10
CA SER A 124 -0.36 -8.28 14.58
C SER A 124 -1.86 -8.55 14.64
N GLU A 125 -2.34 -9.64 14.05
CA GLU A 125 -3.78 -9.99 14.09
C GLU A 125 -4.22 -10.41 15.50
N GLU A 126 -3.35 -11.07 16.27
CA GLU A 126 -3.62 -11.40 17.67
C GLU A 126 -3.74 -10.16 18.57
N GLN A 127 -3.01 -9.09 18.25
CA GLN A 127 -3.07 -7.82 19.00
C GLN A 127 -4.30 -6.98 18.63
N VAL A 128 -4.73 -6.98 17.37
CA VAL A 128 -5.93 -6.23 16.92
C VAL A 128 -7.23 -6.88 17.43
N CYS A 129 -7.27 -8.22 17.54
CA CYS A 129 -8.43 -8.92 18.10
C CYS A 129 -8.69 -8.61 19.59
N LEU A 130 -7.67 -8.22 20.35
CA LEU A 130 -7.83 -7.85 21.76
C LEU A 130 -8.42 -6.44 21.93
N VAL A 131 -8.10 -5.51 21.01
CA VAL A 131 -8.61 -4.13 21.06
C VAL A 131 -10.07 -4.07 20.58
N ALA A 132 -10.45 -4.84 19.55
CA ALA A 132 -11.83 -4.86 19.04
C ALA A 132 -12.84 -5.45 20.05
N LYS A 133 -12.43 -6.44 20.86
CA LYS A 133 -13.30 -7.03 21.90
C LYS A 133 -13.58 -6.09 23.08
N ALA A 134 -12.74 -5.09 23.32
CA ALA A 134 -12.95 -4.13 24.41
C ALA A 134 -13.92 -3.00 24.04
N ALA A 135 -14.31 -2.87 22.75
CA ALA A 135 -15.11 -1.77 22.24
C ALA A 135 -16.59 -2.11 21.99
N GLU A 136 -17.04 -3.34 22.25
CA GLU A 136 -18.47 -3.68 22.19
C GLU A 136 -19.13 -3.49 23.58
N GLU A 137 -19.74 -2.33 23.80
CA GLU A 137 -20.84 -2.21 24.76
C GLU A 137 -22.15 -2.69 24.10
N PRO A 138 -23.01 -3.45 24.81
CA PRO A 138 -24.20 -4.03 24.22
C PRO A 138 -25.31 -2.97 24.11
N SER A 139 -25.54 -2.42 22.91
CA SER A 139 -26.71 -1.59 22.65
C SER A 139 -27.95 -2.46 22.44
N THR A 140 -28.84 -2.47 23.43
CA THR A 140 -30.22 -3.00 23.35
C THR A 140 -30.98 -2.37 22.19
N ILE A 141 -31.48 -3.20 21.27
CA ILE A 141 -32.42 -2.82 20.22
C ILE A 141 -33.76 -2.52 20.89
N LEU A 142 -34.19 -1.25 20.80
CA LEU A 142 -35.48 -0.80 21.29
C LEU A 142 -36.55 -1.08 20.22
N ASP A 143 -37.51 -1.94 20.58
CA ASP A 143 -38.77 -2.18 19.87
C ASP A 143 -39.51 -0.87 19.64
N CYS A 144 -39.79 -0.52 18.38
CA CYS A 144 -40.77 0.49 18.02
C CYS A 144 -41.28 0.20 16.61
N LEU A 145 -42.24 -0.72 16.46
CA LEU A 145 -43.34 -0.59 15.50
C LEU A 145 -44.45 -1.59 15.90
N ASP A 146 -45.19 -1.23 16.95
CA ASP A 146 -46.54 -1.76 17.18
C ASP A 146 -47.49 -0.59 17.48
N THR A 147 -48.56 -0.52 16.67
CA THR A 147 -49.83 0.20 16.85
C THR A 147 -49.78 1.75 16.70
N VAL A 148 -50.71 2.45 16.04
CA VAL A 148 -52.16 2.28 15.81
C VAL A 148 -52.56 3.05 14.53
N GLY A 149 -53.55 2.55 13.77
CA GLY A 149 -54.27 3.32 12.75
C GLY A 149 -55.14 2.46 11.85
#